data_AF-A0AAW2XZR3-F1
#
_entry.id   AF-A0AAW2XZR3-F1
#
_cell.length_a   1.000
_cell.length_b   1.000
_cell.length_c   1.000
_cell.angle_alpha   90.00
_cell.angle_beta   90.00
_cell.angle_gamma   90.00
#
_symmetry.space_group_name_H-M   'P 1'
#
loop_
_entity.id
_entity.type
_entity.pdbx_description
1 polymer ?
#
loop_
_entity_poly.entity_id
_entity_poly.type
_entity_poly.pdbx_seq_one_letter_code
_entity_poly.pdbx_strand_id
1 'polypeptide(L)'
;MATSGSRGTHANDYYSRALPEVQTQAQSSGTEQIHSRHHHANSNITSINRGGGDSMTKAVAQYTLDARLHAVFEQSGESGKSFDYSQSIRNTNQSVPEQQITAYLSKMQRGGRIQPFGCMIAVDDSSFRVLAYSENAREMLGLTPQSVPTLERPEILTIGTDVRTLFTPSSSVLLERAFGAREITLLNPIWIHSKNSGKPFYAILHRIDVGTVIDLEPARTEDPALSIAGAVQSQKLAVRAISHLQSLPGGDIKLLCDTVVESVRELTGYDRVMVYKFHEDEHGEVVAESKRPDLEPYIGLHYQHGYSTGFKDEALMQPLCLVGSTLRAPHGCHAQYMANMGSIASLTLAVIINGNDEDGVRGRNSMRLWGLVVGHHTSARYIPFPLRYACEFLMQAFGLQLNMELQLASQLLEKHVLRTQTLLCDMLLRDSPTGIVTQSPSIMDLLKCDGAALYYQGNYHPLGVTPTEAQIRILWNGCWRFMGIQQV
;
A
#
# COMPACT_ATOMS: atom_id res chain seq x y z
N MET A 1 58.03 31.82 30.22
CA MET A 1 57.74 33.22 29.88
C MET A 1 58.91 33.77 29.07
N ALA A 2 58.77 33.77 27.74
CA ALA A 2 59.70 34.24 26.69
C ALA A 2 59.05 33.83 25.35
N THR A 3 58.63 34.76 24.46
CA THR A 3 59.32 35.17 23.20
C THR A 3 59.56 33.99 22.22
N SER A 4 59.43 34.03 20.89
CA SER A 4 59.25 35.03 19.83
C SER A 4 59.51 34.30 18.49
N GLY A 5 58.94 34.76 17.37
CA GLY A 5 59.71 34.89 16.11
C GLY A 5 59.58 33.83 14.97
N SER A 6 58.94 34.28 13.88
CA SER A 6 59.46 34.37 12.49
C SER A 6 59.59 33.15 11.55
N ARG A 7 59.18 33.42 10.28
CA ARG A 7 59.70 32.95 8.94
C ARG A 7 59.66 31.43 8.69
N GLY A 8 59.42 30.87 7.51
CA GLY A 8 59.44 31.24 6.08
C GLY A 8 59.52 29.91 5.31
N THR A 9 58.84 29.74 4.16
CA THR A 9 59.41 29.60 2.79
C THR A 9 59.35 28.19 2.18
N HIS A 10 59.09 28.17 0.86
CA HIS A 10 59.32 27.14 -0.18
C HIS A 10 58.42 25.88 -0.19
N ALA A 11 57.78 25.39 -1.27
CA ALA A 11 57.93 25.39 -2.75
C ALA A 11 58.16 23.95 -3.28
N ASN A 12 57.72 23.73 -4.53
CA ASN A 12 57.79 22.56 -5.44
C ASN A 12 56.58 21.59 -5.39
N ASP A 13 55.72 21.53 -6.40
CA ASP A 13 55.87 21.12 -7.83
C ASP A 13 55.99 19.61 -8.01
N TYR A 14 55.06 19.01 -8.79
CA TYR A 14 55.41 18.30 -10.03
C TYR A 14 54.20 17.83 -10.89
N TYR A 15 54.27 18.19 -12.19
CA TYR A 15 53.67 17.63 -13.44
C TYR A 15 52.13 17.63 -13.63
N SER A 16 51.51 18.31 -14.62
CA SER A 16 51.73 18.51 -16.08
C SER A 16 51.68 17.24 -16.95
N ARG A 17 50.61 17.11 -17.76
CA ARG A 17 50.53 16.61 -19.17
C ARG A 17 49.04 16.52 -19.56
N ALA A 18 48.46 17.40 -20.39
CA ALA A 18 48.61 17.57 -21.84
C ALA A 18 48.15 16.34 -22.67
N LEU A 19 46.96 16.50 -23.27
CA LEU A 19 46.44 16.11 -24.62
C LEU A 19 47.05 14.90 -25.37
N PRO A 20 46.24 14.19 -26.18
CA PRO A 20 46.14 14.60 -27.59
C PRO A 20 44.73 14.50 -28.21
N GLU A 21 44.44 15.50 -29.06
CA GLU A 21 43.58 15.39 -30.24
C GLU A 21 44.23 14.47 -31.29
N VAL A 22 43.43 13.63 -31.95
CA VAL A 22 43.64 13.13 -33.32
C VAL A 22 42.24 12.95 -33.93
N GLN A 23 41.76 13.90 -34.75
CA GLN A 23 41.85 13.97 -36.21
C GLN A 23 41.04 12.94 -37.01
N THR A 24 40.03 13.49 -37.72
CA THR A 24 39.59 13.20 -39.11
C THR A 24 39.08 11.80 -39.48
N GLN A 25 37.84 11.75 -40.00
CA GLN A 25 37.62 11.72 -41.45
C GLN A 25 36.16 11.98 -41.84
N ALA A 26 36.01 12.83 -42.86
CA ALA A 26 34.78 13.16 -43.55
C ALA A 26 34.62 12.32 -44.83
N GLN A 27 33.39 11.97 -45.18
CA GLN A 27 32.89 11.75 -46.55
C GLN A 27 31.41 12.22 -46.54
N SER A 28 31.08 13.38 -47.11
CA SER A 28 30.57 13.60 -48.49
C SER A 28 29.40 12.66 -48.84
N SER A 29 28.24 13.08 -49.32
CA SER A 29 27.89 14.19 -50.21
C SER A 29 26.36 14.18 -50.43
N GLY A 30 25.73 15.33 -50.70
CA GLY A 30 24.35 15.39 -51.17
C GLY A 30 23.69 16.78 -51.05
N THR A 31 24.17 17.73 -51.84
CA THR A 31 23.47 18.98 -52.26
C THR A 31 22.05 18.66 -52.77
N GLU A 32 21.03 19.48 -52.52
CA GLU A 32 20.72 20.66 -53.34
C GLU A 32 19.74 21.66 -52.69
N GLN A 33 20.16 22.93 -52.77
CA GLN A 33 19.44 24.14 -53.19
C GLN A 33 18.24 24.73 -52.42
N ILE A 34 18.54 25.98 -52.03
CA ILE A 34 17.78 27.07 -51.44
C ILE A 34 16.80 27.70 -52.44
N HIS A 35 15.56 27.98 -52.01
CA HIS A 35 14.85 29.20 -52.43
C HIS A 35 14.06 29.85 -51.27
N SER A 36 14.44 31.10 -51.02
CA SER A 36 13.90 32.12 -50.11
C SER A 36 12.49 32.60 -50.53
N ARG A 37 11.55 33.06 -49.67
CA ARG A 37 11.61 34.22 -48.76
C ARG A 37 10.35 34.30 -47.85
N HIS A 38 10.61 34.72 -46.60
CA HIS A 38 9.88 35.65 -45.71
C HIS A 38 8.41 35.45 -45.21
N HIS A 39 8.34 35.38 -43.87
CA HIS A 39 7.40 36.00 -42.92
C HIS A 39 5.91 35.58 -42.90
N HIS A 40 5.54 34.79 -41.88
CA HIS A 40 4.91 35.32 -40.66
C HIS A 40 4.85 34.24 -39.57
N ALA A 41 5.21 34.62 -38.35
CA ALA A 41 5.10 33.79 -37.17
C ALA A 41 3.62 33.59 -36.80
N ASN A 42 3.21 32.33 -36.56
CA ASN A 42 2.03 32.05 -35.75
C ASN A 42 2.26 30.75 -34.95
N SER A 43 2.29 30.91 -33.64
CA SER A 43 2.42 29.87 -32.63
C SER A 43 1.14 29.05 -32.53
N ASN A 44 1.15 27.82 -33.02
CA ASN A 44 0.14 26.81 -32.67
C ASN A 44 0.69 25.93 -31.55
N ILE A 45 0.28 26.23 -30.32
CA ILE A 45 0.38 25.31 -29.18
C ILE A 45 -0.79 24.33 -29.32
N THR A 46 -0.50 23.11 -29.72
CA THR A 46 -1.36 21.95 -29.51
C THR A 46 -1.20 21.51 -28.05
N SER A 47 -2.30 21.55 -27.30
CA SER A 47 -2.41 21.09 -25.92
C SER A 47 -2.22 19.57 -25.85
N ILE A 48 -1.06 19.15 -25.35
CA ILE A 48 -0.74 17.75 -25.04
C ILE A 48 -1.22 17.42 -23.62
N ASN A 49 -2.01 16.34 -23.54
CA ASN A 49 -2.23 15.40 -22.43
C ASN A 49 -1.86 15.85 -20.99
N ARG A 50 -2.89 16.08 -20.17
CA ARG A 50 -2.84 15.96 -18.70
C ARG A 50 -3.64 14.71 -18.30
N GLY A 51 -2.96 13.58 -18.12
CA GLY A 51 -3.61 12.33 -17.66
C GLY A 51 -2.75 11.48 -16.72
N GLY A 52 -1.42 11.57 -16.81
CA GLY A 52 -0.50 10.79 -15.95
C GLY A 52 -0.07 11.45 -14.64
N GLY A 53 -0.58 12.65 -14.32
CA GLY A 53 -0.10 13.44 -13.18
C GLY A 53 -0.82 13.18 -11.85
N ASP A 54 -2.01 12.59 -11.87
CA ASP A 54 -2.92 12.64 -10.71
C ASP A 54 -2.55 11.64 -9.61
N SER A 55 -2.20 10.39 -9.97
CA SER A 55 -1.82 9.34 -9.02
C SER A 55 -0.49 9.63 -8.28
N MET A 56 0.53 10.10 -9.02
CA MET A 56 1.82 10.51 -8.43
C MET A 56 1.64 11.70 -7.47
N THR A 57 0.76 12.65 -7.80
CA THR A 57 0.51 13.85 -7.00
C THR A 57 -0.27 13.51 -5.71
N LYS A 58 -1.20 12.54 -5.76
CA LYS A 58 -1.96 12.06 -4.59
C LYS A 58 -1.08 11.35 -3.56
N ALA A 59 -0.24 10.41 -4.00
CA ALA A 59 0.70 9.72 -3.11
C ALA A 59 1.64 10.71 -2.39
N VAL A 60 2.14 11.73 -3.10
CA VAL A 60 2.98 12.79 -2.53
C VAL A 60 2.21 13.63 -1.50
N ALA A 61 0.95 13.96 -1.76
CA ALA A 61 0.09 14.67 -0.81
C ALA A 61 -0.15 13.84 0.47
N GLN A 62 -0.35 12.53 0.33
CA GLN A 62 -0.50 11.62 1.46
C GLN A 62 0.76 11.54 2.31
N TYR A 63 1.95 11.39 1.71
CA TYR A 63 3.18 11.37 2.48
C TYR A 63 3.45 12.69 3.20
N THR A 64 3.05 13.81 2.58
CA THR A 64 3.14 15.14 3.18
C THR A 64 2.32 15.19 4.47
N LEU A 65 1.10 14.64 4.45
CA LEU A 65 0.24 14.55 5.64
C LEU A 65 0.85 13.65 6.72
N ASP A 66 1.35 12.47 6.34
CA ASP A 66 1.91 11.50 7.28
C ASP A 66 3.20 12.01 7.95
N ALA A 67 4.10 12.61 7.16
CA ALA A 67 5.33 13.22 7.67
C ALA A 67 5.02 14.37 8.64
N ARG A 68 3.93 15.09 8.42
CA ARG A 68 3.47 16.12 9.36
C ARG A 68 2.91 15.54 10.63
N LEU A 69 2.03 14.54 10.54
CA LEU A 69 1.49 13.84 11.71
C LEU A 69 2.63 13.27 12.56
N HIS A 70 3.66 12.75 11.90
CA HIS A 70 4.90 12.35 12.54
C HIS A 70 5.59 13.50 13.28
N ALA A 71 5.82 14.64 12.62
CA ALA A 71 6.46 15.80 13.24
C ALA A 71 5.69 16.33 14.47
N VAL A 72 4.35 16.39 14.39
CA VAL A 72 3.49 16.79 15.52
C VAL A 72 3.55 15.77 16.65
N PHE A 73 3.58 14.48 16.33
CA PHE A 73 3.74 13.41 17.32
C PHE A 73 5.09 13.53 18.05
N GLU A 74 6.19 13.75 17.34
CA GLU A 74 7.50 13.92 17.99
C GLU A 74 7.56 15.15 18.92
N GLN A 75 6.93 16.26 18.52
CA GLN A 75 6.79 17.45 19.35
C GLN A 75 5.96 17.21 20.62
N SER A 76 5.05 16.22 20.60
CA SER A 76 4.25 15.82 21.76
C SER A 76 5.01 14.96 22.78
N GLY A 77 6.26 14.59 22.48
CA GLY A 77 7.12 13.73 23.31
C GLY A 77 6.87 12.23 23.09
N GLU A 78 7.81 11.37 23.51
CA GLU A 78 7.80 9.93 23.22
C GLU A 78 6.54 9.18 23.72
N SER A 79 5.84 9.72 24.74
CA SER A 79 4.62 9.10 25.27
C SER A 79 3.34 9.39 24.47
N GLY A 80 3.35 10.36 23.55
CA GLY A 80 2.18 10.71 22.72
C GLY A 80 0.95 11.22 23.50
N LYS A 81 1.04 11.45 24.81
CA LYS A 81 -0.12 11.75 25.69
C LYS A 81 -0.82 13.07 25.38
N SER A 82 -0.16 14.02 24.73
CA SER A 82 -0.72 15.29 24.26
C SER A 82 -1.02 15.30 22.76
N PHE A 83 -0.86 14.17 22.06
CA PHE A 83 -1.10 14.07 20.63
C PHE A 83 -2.59 13.92 20.32
N ASP A 84 -3.20 14.97 19.78
CA ASP A 84 -4.57 14.93 19.25
C ASP A 84 -4.54 14.71 17.73
N TYR A 85 -4.81 13.48 17.33
CA TYR A 85 -4.87 13.08 15.92
C TYR A 85 -5.93 13.88 15.14
N SER A 86 -7.08 14.16 15.75
CA SER A 86 -8.22 14.82 15.09
C SER A 86 -7.94 16.30 14.78
N GLN A 87 -7.21 16.98 15.66
CA GLN A 87 -6.79 18.37 15.42
C GLN A 87 -5.61 18.47 14.44
N SER A 88 -4.72 17.48 14.47
CA SER A 88 -3.53 17.47 13.61
C SER A 88 -3.87 17.32 12.13
N ILE A 89 -4.96 16.62 11.83
CA ILE A 89 -5.49 16.43 10.48
C ILE A 89 -6.22 17.67 9.96
N ARG A 90 -6.89 18.45 10.82
CA ARG A 90 -7.73 19.60 10.40
C ARG A 90 -6.93 20.81 9.91
N ASN A 91 -5.66 20.94 10.29
CA ASN A 91 -4.85 22.13 9.99
C ASN A 91 -4.08 22.04 8.65
N THR A 92 -4.66 21.56 7.54
CA THR A 92 -3.97 21.19 6.28
C THR A 92 -3.20 22.28 5.50
N ASN A 93 -3.21 23.56 5.92
CA ASN A 93 -2.68 24.68 5.12
C ASN A 93 -1.15 24.93 5.18
N GLN A 94 -0.32 24.00 5.64
CA GLN A 94 1.14 24.18 5.69
C GLN A 94 1.86 23.11 4.86
N SER A 95 2.69 23.55 3.91
CA SER A 95 3.54 22.71 3.08
C SER A 95 4.68 22.08 3.91
N VAL A 96 4.90 20.78 3.76
CA VAL A 96 6.01 20.05 4.39
C VAL A 96 7.18 19.94 3.41
N PRO A 97 8.43 20.22 3.81
CA PRO A 97 9.59 20.02 2.95
C PRO A 97 9.76 18.55 2.52
N GLU A 98 10.14 18.32 1.26
CA GLU A 98 10.37 16.97 0.68
C GLU A 98 11.34 16.11 1.50
N GLN A 99 12.35 16.73 2.12
CA GLN A 99 13.30 16.08 3.01
C GLN A 99 12.63 15.40 4.22
N GLN A 100 11.54 15.98 4.75
CA GLN A 100 10.80 15.40 5.88
C GLN A 100 9.94 14.21 5.45
N ILE A 101 9.43 14.22 4.21
CA ILE A 101 8.69 13.10 3.61
C ILE A 101 9.61 11.88 3.46
N THR A 102 10.78 12.07 2.86
CA THR A 102 11.77 10.99 2.68
C THR A 102 12.27 10.47 4.02
N ALA A 103 12.49 11.36 5.00
CA ALA A 103 12.87 10.96 6.35
C ALA A 103 11.79 10.10 7.04
N TYR A 104 10.52 10.45 6.91
CA TYR A 104 9.40 9.66 7.45
C TYR A 104 9.33 8.26 6.81
N LEU A 105 9.40 8.19 5.47
CA LEU A 105 9.38 6.91 4.76
C LEU A 105 10.56 6.02 5.14
N SER A 106 11.77 6.59 5.20
CA SER A 106 12.96 5.87 5.65
C SER A 106 12.79 5.35 7.07
N LYS A 107 12.25 6.16 7.98
CA LYS A 107 11.95 5.75 9.36
C LYS A 107 10.90 4.64 9.45
N MET A 108 9.96 4.60 8.51
CA MET A 108 8.97 3.53 8.47
C MET A 108 9.53 2.20 7.96
N GLN A 109 10.41 2.27 6.97
CA GLN A 109 11.06 1.10 6.39
C GLN A 109 12.20 0.56 7.29
N ARG A 110 12.89 1.45 8.00
CA ARG A 110 14.13 1.19 8.75
C ARG A 110 14.04 1.65 10.21
N GLY A 111 12.86 1.48 10.82
CA GLY A 111 12.57 1.98 12.17
C GLY A 111 13.37 1.36 13.31
N GLY A 112 14.09 0.25 13.05
CA GLY A 112 15.03 -0.36 14.01
C GLY A 112 14.40 -0.98 15.25
N ARG A 113 13.06 -1.04 15.35
CA ARG A 113 12.31 -1.64 16.46
C ARG A 113 11.45 -2.79 15.97
N ILE A 114 11.36 -3.83 16.79
CA ILE A 114 10.50 -5.00 16.56
C ILE A 114 9.49 -5.16 17.70
N GLN A 115 8.45 -5.94 17.46
CA GLN A 115 7.45 -6.33 18.45
C GLN A 115 8.03 -7.42 19.38
N PRO A 116 7.67 -7.42 20.67
CA PRO A 116 8.36 -8.24 21.68
C PRO A 116 7.93 -9.72 21.68
N PHE A 117 6.93 -10.13 20.90
CA PHE A 117 6.42 -11.50 20.89
C PHE A 117 7.33 -12.49 20.14
N GLY A 118 8.29 -11.97 19.37
CA GLY A 118 9.27 -12.73 18.61
C GLY A 118 10.67 -12.11 18.75
N CYS A 119 11.68 -12.78 18.23
CA CYS A 119 13.01 -12.19 18.09
C CYS A 119 13.46 -12.21 16.63
N MET A 120 14.41 -11.35 16.28
CA MET A 120 14.85 -11.16 14.90
C MET A 120 16.36 -11.33 14.81
N ILE A 121 16.85 -12.00 13.78
CA ILE A 121 18.28 -12.13 13.45
C ILE A 121 18.47 -11.83 11.97
N ALA A 122 19.34 -10.88 11.64
CA ALA A 122 19.78 -10.62 10.28
C ALA A 122 21.12 -11.30 10.02
N VAL A 123 21.26 -11.94 8.86
CA VAL A 123 22.37 -12.83 8.54
C VAL A 123 22.87 -12.54 7.12
N ASP A 124 24.18 -12.63 6.92
CA ASP A 124 24.80 -12.58 5.60
C ASP A 124 24.56 -13.89 4.83
N ASP A 125 24.08 -13.78 3.59
CA ASP A 125 23.64 -14.93 2.79
C ASP A 125 24.80 -15.86 2.40
N SER A 126 26.04 -15.35 2.29
CA SER A 126 27.19 -16.11 1.82
C SER A 126 27.91 -16.83 2.96
N SER A 127 28.08 -16.14 4.08
CA SER A 127 28.89 -16.59 5.21
C SER A 127 28.08 -17.13 6.39
N PHE A 128 26.74 -16.99 6.35
CA PHE A 128 25.83 -17.33 7.45
C PHE A 128 26.13 -16.59 8.76
N ARG A 129 26.88 -15.48 8.67
CA ARG A 129 27.27 -14.69 9.84
C ARG A 129 26.19 -13.71 10.22
N VAL A 130 25.91 -13.62 11.52
CA VAL A 130 24.98 -12.66 12.08
C VAL A 130 25.47 -11.25 11.84
N LEU A 131 24.66 -10.44 11.16
CA LEU A 131 24.87 -9.02 10.90
C LEU A 131 24.25 -8.16 12.01
N ALA A 132 23.06 -8.54 12.46
CA ALA A 132 22.36 -7.88 13.56
C ALA A 132 21.41 -8.88 14.23
N TYR A 133 21.01 -8.60 15.47
CA TYR A 133 19.98 -9.37 16.17
C TYR A 133 19.25 -8.46 17.17
N SER A 134 18.01 -8.81 17.50
CA SER A 134 17.21 -8.06 18.47
C SER A 134 17.68 -8.29 19.91
N GLU A 135 17.49 -7.30 20.78
CA GLU A 135 17.92 -7.35 22.18
C GLU A 135 17.36 -8.57 22.95
N ASN A 136 16.10 -8.92 22.67
CA ASN A 136 15.40 -10.06 23.28
C ASN A 136 15.82 -11.43 22.72
N ALA A 137 16.62 -11.50 21.65
CA ALA A 137 16.95 -12.77 20.98
C ALA A 137 17.69 -13.74 21.91
N ARG A 138 18.61 -13.23 22.73
CA ARG A 138 19.40 -14.04 23.66
C ARG A 138 18.51 -14.72 24.71
N GLU A 139 17.56 -13.98 25.27
CA GLU A 139 16.61 -14.50 26.26
C GLU A 139 15.65 -15.51 25.63
N MET A 140 15.05 -15.15 24.48
CA MET A 140 14.06 -16.01 23.82
C MET A 140 14.64 -17.35 23.38
N LEU A 141 15.85 -17.34 22.81
CA LEU A 141 16.56 -18.56 22.40
C LEU A 141 17.09 -19.38 23.58
N GLY A 142 17.08 -18.84 24.80
CA GLY A 142 17.61 -19.49 26.01
C GLY A 142 19.15 -19.52 26.05
N LEU A 143 19.78 -18.44 25.58
CA LEU A 143 21.24 -18.27 25.52
C LEU A 143 21.81 -17.50 26.71
N THR A 144 20.96 -17.00 27.61
CA THR A 144 21.38 -16.30 28.82
C THR A 144 22.07 -17.25 29.81
N PRO A 145 23.23 -16.88 30.40
CA PRO A 145 23.92 -17.70 31.38
C PRO A 145 23.01 -17.99 32.59
N GLN A 146 22.77 -19.27 32.88
CA GLN A 146 22.07 -19.69 34.08
C GLN A 146 22.96 -19.45 35.31
N SER A 147 22.81 -18.27 35.93
CA SER A 147 23.02 -17.96 37.37
C SER A 147 24.24 -18.52 38.12
N VAL A 148 25.31 -18.97 37.46
CA VAL A 148 26.58 -19.31 38.12
C VAL A 148 27.72 -18.51 37.48
N PRO A 149 28.38 -17.59 38.21
CA PRO A 149 29.50 -16.79 37.73
C PRO A 149 30.81 -17.58 37.73
N THR A 150 30.80 -18.83 37.25
CA THR A 150 32.01 -19.65 37.13
C THR A 150 32.39 -19.83 35.66
N LEU A 151 33.53 -19.22 35.34
CA LEU A 151 34.25 -19.18 34.06
C LEU A 151 33.52 -18.48 32.91
N GLU A 152 34.26 -17.55 32.30
CA GLU A 152 34.00 -16.86 31.04
C GLU A 152 33.51 -17.83 29.97
N ARG A 153 32.19 -18.04 29.88
CA ARG A 153 31.60 -18.68 28.72
C ARG A 153 31.53 -17.63 27.61
N PRO A 154 32.07 -17.91 26.41
CA PRO A 154 31.97 -16.97 25.30
C PRO A 154 30.48 -16.68 25.00
N GLU A 155 30.15 -15.43 24.72
CA GLU A 155 28.80 -15.04 24.32
C GLU A 155 28.40 -15.86 23.08
N ILE A 156 27.37 -16.71 23.22
CA ILE A 156 26.96 -17.66 22.18
C ILE A 156 26.41 -16.94 20.95
N LEU A 157 25.81 -15.75 21.13
CA LEU A 157 25.26 -14.92 20.06
C LEU A 157 25.91 -13.54 20.06
N THR A 158 26.78 -13.32 19.09
CA THR A 158 27.45 -12.04 18.79
C THR A 158 27.42 -11.74 17.30
N ILE A 159 27.71 -10.50 16.92
CA ILE A 159 27.89 -10.13 15.50
C ILE A 159 29.06 -10.95 14.94
N GLY A 160 28.87 -11.52 13.74
CA GLY A 160 29.84 -12.41 13.11
C GLY A 160 29.72 -13.89 13.51
N THR A 161 28.85 -14.23 14.46
CA THR A 161 28.55 -15.63 14.82
C THR A 161 27.86 -16.33 13.66
N ASP A 162 28.19 -17.59 13.40
CA ASP A 162 27.45 -18.41 12.44
C ASP A 162 26.07 -18.78 13.00
N VAL A 163 25.00 -18.31 12.36
CA VAL A 163 23.61 -18.50 12.82
C VAL A 163 23.23 -19.97 12.98
N ARG A 164 23.83 -20.87 12.19
CA ARG A 164 23.52 -22.30 12.21
C ARG A 164 23.92 -22.95 13.53
N THR A 165 24.85 -22.34 14.26
CA THR A 165 25.31 -22.85 15.56
C THR A 165 24.28 -22.66 16.68
N LEU A 166 23.29 -21.78 16.48
CA LEU A 166 22.24 -21.46 17.45
C LEU A 166 21.11 -22.49 17.46
N PHE A 167 20.98 -23.29 16.40
CA PHE A 167 19.87 -24.22 16.19
C PHE A 167 20.34 -25.68 16.11
N THR A 168 19.41 -26.62 16.19
CA THR A 168 19.73 -28.05 16.02
C THR A 168 20.28 -28.34 14.62
N PRO A 169 21.12 -29.39 14.44
CA PRO A 169 21.66 -29.73 13.11
C PRO A 169 20.59 -29.92 12.03
N SER A 170 19.43 -30.48 12.39
CA SER A 170 18.29 -30.62 11.48
C SER A 170 17.72 -29.26 11.05
N SER A 171 17.62 -28.32 11.98
CA SER A 171 17.20 -26.94 11.70
C SER A 171 18.20 -26.20 10.83
N SER A 172 19.51 -26.41 11.04
CA SER A 172 20.58 -25.80 10.24
C SER A 172 20.48 -26.22 8.77
N VAL A 173 20.22 -27.50 8.49
CA VAL A 173 20.00 -28.00 7.11
C VAL A 173 18.78 -27.35 6.46
N LEU A 174 17.69 -27.15 7.21
CA LEU A 174 16.50 -26.47 6.70
C LEU A 174 16.78 -25.01 6.36
N LEU A 175 17.52 -24.30 7.21
CA LEU A 175 17.95 -22.93 6.95
C LEU A 175 18.83 -22.86 5.70
N GLU A 176 19.88 -23.69 5.60
CA GLU A 176 20.76 -23.73 4.41
C GLU A 176 19.98 -23.95 3.12
N ARG A 177 19.01 -24.88 3.14
CA ARG A 177 18.12 -25.09 2.00
C ARG A 177 17.31 -23.85 1.65
N ALA A 178 16.85 -23.10 2.65
CA ALA A 178 16.08 -21.89 2.44
C ALA A 178 16.92 -20.72 1.91
N PHE A 179 18.13 -20.53 2.45
CA PHE A 179 19.09 -19.53 1.91
C PHE A 179 19.42 -19.79 0.43
N GLY A 180 19.55 -21.06 0.03
CA GLY A 180 19.79 -21.46 -1.36
C GLY A 180 18.55 -21.45 -2.27
N ALA A 181 17.35 -21.20 -1.74
CA ALA A 181 16.13 -21.23 -2.54
C ALA A 181 16.01 -19.99 -3.43
N ARG A 182 15.53 -20.18 -4.67
CA ARG A 182 15.24 -19.07 -5.59
C ARG A 182 14.20 -18.13 -4.99
N GLU A 183 13.13 -18.69 -4.43
CA GLU A 183 12.04 -17.96 -3.79
C GLU A 183 11.91 -18.43 -2.34
N ILE A 184 12.47 -17.66 -1.39
CA ILE A 184 12.50 -18.02 0.04
C ILE A 184 11.09 -18.00 0.64
N THR A 185 10.24 -17.08 0.18
CA THR A 185 8.89 -16.86 0.71
C THR A 185 8.02 -18.12 0.67
N LEU A 186 8.20 -18.99 -0.33
CA LEU A 186 7.49 -20.26 -0.48
C LEU A 186 7.86 -21.32 0.56
N LEU A 187 9.00 -21.16 1.25
CA LEU A 187 9.44 -22.07 2.30
C LEU A 187 9.00 -21.61 3.69
N ASN A 188 8.43 -20.40 3.80
CA ASN A 188 7.95 -19.89 5.08
C ASN A 188 6.62 -20.55 5.48
N PRO A 189 6.41 -20.88 6.77
CA PRO A 189 7.39 -20.80 7.85
C PRO A 189 8.26 -22.07 7.91
N ILE A 190 9.53 -21.91 8.27
CA ILE A 190 10.44 -23.02 8.54
C ILE A 190 10.36 -23.37 10.02
N TRP A 191 10.11 -24.63 10.34
CA TRP A 191 10.06 -25.07 11.73
C TRP A 191 11.45 -25.42 12.24
N ILE A 192 11.94 -24.67 13.23
CA ILE A 192 13.30 -24.81 13.77
C ILE A 192 13.30 -24.91 15.30
N HIS A 193 14.37 -25.48 15.84
CA HIS A 193 14.53 -25.70 17.28
C HIS A 193 15.83 -25.08 17.77
N SER A 194 15.76 -24.31 18.87
CA SER A 194 16.95 -23.80 19.55
C SER A 194 17.83 -24.96 20.03
N LYS A 195 19.13 -24.89 19.77
CA LYS A 195 20.09 -25.91 20.20
C LYS A 195 20.18 -26.02 21.72
N ASN A 196 20.10 -24.87 22.40
CA ASN A 196 20.33 -24.77 23.84
C ASN A 196 19.07 -25.06 24.65
N SER A 197 17.94 -24.47 24.25
CA SER A 197 16.70 -24.59 25.00
C SER A 197 15.75 -25.66 24.46
N GLY A 198 15.98 -26.16 23.25
CA GLY A 198 15.05 -27.07 22.56
C GLY A 198 13.72 -26.42 22.15
N LYS A 199 13.54 -25.12 22.44
CA LYS A 199 12.28 -24.40 22.16
C LYS A 199 12.03 -24.35 20.64
N PRO A 200 10.79 -24.64 20.21
CA PRO A 200 10.42 -24.57 18.80
C PRO A 200 10.08 -23.13 18.39
N PHE A 201 10.48 -22.76 17.18
CA PHE A 201 10.16 -21.48 16.55
C PHE A 201 9.70 -21.69 15.11
N TYR A 202 8.77 -20.86 14.66
CA TYR A 202 8.58 -20.59 13.25
C TYR A 202 9.63 -19.55 12.83
N ALA A 203 10.49 -19.93 11.90
CA ALA A 203 11.42 -19.04 11.23
C ALA A 203 10.77 -18.52 9.94
N ILE A 204 10.64 -17.21 9.83
CA ILE A 204 10.11 -16.54 8.65
C ILE A 204 11.24 -15.70 8.05
N LEU A 205 11.65 -16.07 6.85
CA LEU A 205 12.84 -15.52 6.20
C LEU A 205 12.43 -14.53 5.10
N HIS A 206 13.11 -13.38 5.09
CA HIS A 206 12.92 -12.33 4.10
C HIS A 206 14.29 -11.80 3.64
N ARG A 207 14.57 -11.84 2.33
CA ARG A 207 15.76 -11.21 1.75
C ARG A 207 15.64 -9.69 1.80
N ILE A 208 16.70 -9.04 2.23
CA ILE A 208 16.86 -7.59 2.29
C ILE A 208 18.08 -7.17 1.47
N ASP A 209 18.37 -5.88 1.45
CA ASP A 209 19.47 -5.26 0.71
C ASP A 209 20.86 -5.76 1.13
N VAL A 210 21.05 -6.12 2.41
CA VAL A 210 22.35 -6.51 2.97
C VAL A 210 22.46 -7.99 3.40
N GLY A 211 21.43 -8.81 3.16
CA GLY A 211 21.38 -10.22 3.58
C GLY A 211 19.96 -10.73 3.76
N THR A 212 19.74 -11.62 4.72
CA THR A 212 18.41 -12.17 5.04
C THR A 212 18.03 -11.90 6.49
N VAL A 213 16.82 -11.41 6.70
CA VAL A 213 16.19 -11.29 8.02
C VAL A 213 15.46 -12.59 8.35
N ILE A 214 15.68 -13.10 9.56
CA ILE A 214 15.00 -14.26 10.13
C ILE A 214 14.17 -13.78 11.31
N ASP A 215 12.85 -13.77 11.14
CA ASP A 215 11.89 -13.55 12.22
C ASP A 215 11.60 -14.88 12.91
N LEU A 216 11.75 -14.90 14.23
CA LEU A 216 11.61 -16.10 15.07
C LEU A 216 10.41 -15.93 15.99
N GLU A 217 9.33 -16.59 15.62
CA GLU A 217 8.09 -16.59 16.38
C GLU A 217 8.00 -17.87 17.24
N PRO A 218 7.82 -17.78 18.57
CA PRO A 218 7.64 -18.94 19.42
C PRO A 218 6.47 -19.80 18.92
N ALA A 219 6.75 -21.07 18.62
CA ALA A 219 5.72 -22.04 18.34
C ALA A 219 5.25 -22.68 19.66
N ARG A 220 3.97 -23.05 19.75
CA ARG A 220 3.47 -23.77 20.93
C ARG A 220 4.17 -25.13 21.01
N THR A 221 4.64 -25.49 22.20
CA THR A 221 5.25 -26.79 22.53
C THR A 221 4.22 -27.91 22.66
N GLU A 222 3.15 -27.88 21.85
CA GLU A 222 2.24 -29.00 21.75
C GLU A 222 2.92 -30.13 20.95
N ASP A 223 2.42 -31.37 21.10
CA ASP A 223 2.92 -32.53 20.36
C ASP A 223 3.16 -32.13 18.88
N PRO A 224 4.31 -32.46 18.28
CA PRO A 224 4.53 -32.27 16.85
C PRO A 224 3.33 -32.66 15.97
N ALA A 225 2.61 -33.72 16.33
CA ALA A 225 1.38 -34.13 15.67
C ALA A 225 0.23 -33.11 15.81
N LEU A 226 0.05 -32.51 16.99
CA LEU A 226 -0.94 -31.47 17.26
C LEU A 226 -0.60 -30.14 16.58
N SER A 227 0.68 -29.77 16.52
CA SER A 227 1.14 -28.57 15.81
C SER A 227 0.92 -28.69 14.30
N ILE A 228 1.27 -29.85 13.71
CA ILE A 228 0.98 -30.17 12.30
C ILE A 228 -0.54 -30.20 12.07
N ALA A 229 -1.31 -30.84 12.97
CA ALA A 229 -2.76 -30.89 12.87
C ALA A 229 -3.40 -29.49 12.92
N GLY A 230 -2.90 -28.58 13.77
CA GLY A 230 -3.36 -27.19 13.85
C GLY A 230 -3.04 -26.38 12.60
N ALA A 231 -1.86 -26.58 11.98
CA ALA A 231 -1.51 -25.97 10.70
C ALA A 231 -2.39 -26.49 9.55
N VAL A 232 -2.59 -27.81 9.48
CA VAL A 232 -3.48 -28.45 8.49
C VAL A 232 -4.93 -28.02 8.70
N GLN A 233 -5.38 -27.88 9.94
CA GLN A 233 -6.70 -27.37 10.27
C GLN A 233 -6.88 -25.92 9.79
N SER A 234 -5.88 -25.05 10.01
CA SER A 234 -5.91 -23.67 9.54
C SER A 234 -6.02 -23.60 8.01
N GLN A 235 -5.27 -24.43 7.29
CA GLN A 235 -5.38 -24.56 5.83
C GLN A 235 -6.76 -25.08 5.41
N LYS A 236 -7.29 -26.09 6.09
CA LYS A 236 -8.62 -26.64 5.79
C LYS A 236 -9.72 -25.61 5.99
N LEU A 237 -9.64 -24.80 7.04
CA LEU A 237 -10.58 -23.71 7.28
C LEU A 237 -10.45 -22.62 6.19
N ALA A 238 -9.24 -22.30 5.75
CA ALA A 238 -9.01 -21.37 4.64
C ALA A 238 -9.61 -21.89 3.33
N VAL A 239 -9.37 -23.16 2.98
CA VAL A 239 -9.95 -23.80 1.78
C VAL A 239 -11.47 -23.78 1.85
N ARG A 240 -12.06 -24.05 3.03
CA ARG A 240 -13.51 -23.95 3.23
C ARG A 240 -14.02 -22.52 3.02
N ALA A 241 -13.33 -21.52 3.58
CA ALA A 241 -13.69 -20.12 3.42
C ALA A 241 -13.59 -19.67 1.95
N ILE A 242 -12.53 -20.07 1.24
CA ILE A 242 -12.34 -19.79 -0.19
C ILE A 242 -13.45 -20.45 -1.02
N SER A 243 -13.72 -21.74 -0.77
CA SER A 243 -14.79 -22.46 -1.47
C SER A 243 -16.15 -21.83 -1.23
N HIS A 244 -16.42 -21.35 -0.01
CA HIS A 244 -17.66 -20.65 0.31
C HIS A 244 -17.75 -19.34 -0.46
N LEU A 245 -16.68 -18.54 -0.45
CA LEU A 245 -16.60 -17.27 -1.17
C LEU A 245 -16.81 -17.44 -2.68
N GLN A 246 -16.22 -18.48 -3.28
CA GLN A 246 -16.36 -18.80 -4.71
C GLN A 246 -17.73 -19.35 -5.09
N SER A 247 -18.49 -19.87 -4.12
CA SER A 247 -19.85 -20.40 -4.34
C SER A 247 -20.94 -19.34 -4.26
N LEU A 248 -20.59 -18.11 -3.85
CA LEU A 248 -21.55 -17.01 -3.74
C LEU A 248 -22.10 -16.64 -5.13
N PRO A 249 -23.40 -16.28 -5.21
CA PRO A 249 -23.96 -15.75 -6.44
C PRO A 249 -23.28 -14.42 -6.78
N GLY A 250 -22.96 -14.22 -8.06
CA GLY A 250 -22.39 -12.96 -8.53
C GLY A 250 -23.42 -11.82 -8.57
N GLY A 251 -22.92 -10.59 -8.61
CA GLY A 251 -23.70 -9.36 -8.66
C GLY A 251 -23.92 -8.67 -7.31
N ASP A 252 -23.43 -9.22 -6.21
CA ASP A 252 -23.57 -8.64 -4.87
C ASP A 252 -22.22 -8.50 -4.14
N ILE A 253 -21.59 -7.34 -4.33
CA ILE A 253 -20.33 -6.98 -3.66
C ILE A 253 -20.54 -6.88 -2.14
N LYS A 254 -21.73 -6.53 -1.66
CA LYS A 254 -21.98 -6.38 -0.22
C LYS A 254 -21.99 -7.75 0.44
N LEU A 255 -22.69 -8.72 -0.13
CA LEU A 255 -22.68 -10.11 0.33
C LEU A 255 -21.26 -10.69 0.33
N LEU A 256 -20.46 -10.39 -0.68
CA LEU A 256 -19.06 -10.80 -0.76
C LEU A 256 -18.23 -10.23 0.41
N CYS A 257 -18.39 -8.93 0.70
CA CYS A 257 -17.70 -8.26 1.81
C CYS A 257 -18.18 -8.77 3.18
N ASP A 258 -19.48 -9.01 3.36
CA ASP A 258 -20.04 -9.55 4.60
C ASP A 258 -19.52 -10.98 4.86
N THR A 259 -19.48 -11.82 3.82
CA THR A 259 -18.97 -13.19 3.94
C THR A 259 -17.48 -13.23 4.28
N VAL A 260 -16.67 -12.31 3.76
CA VAL A 260 -15.23 -12.30 4.04
C VAL A 260 -14.94 -11.86 5.47
N VAL A 261 -15.65 -10.86 6.02
CA VAL A 261 -15.45 -10.43 7.41
C VAL A 261 -15.86 -11.51 8.41
N GLU A 262 -16.94 -12.24 8.12
CA GLU A 262 -17.36 -13.39 8.93
C GLU A 262 -16.32 -14.50 8.90
N SER A 263 -15.87 -14.90 7.70
CA SER A 263 -14.87 -15.96 7.52
C SER A 263 -13.56 -15.63 8.23
N VAL A 264 -13.05 -14.40 8.08
CA VAL A 264 -11.82 -13.96 8.74
C VAL A 264 -12.02 -13.89 10.26
N ARG A 265 -13.17 -13.45 10.75
CA ARG A 265 -13.47 -13.44 12.19
C ARG A 265 -13.54 -14.84 12.77
N GLU A 266 -14.15 -15.79 12.09
CA GLU A 266 -14.19 -17.20 12.53
C GLU A 266 -12.80 -17.83 12.53
N LEU A 267 -11.99 -17.57 11.49
CA LEU A 267 -10.63 -18.08 11.37
C LEU A 267 -9.71 -17.56 12.49
N THR A 268 -9.78 -16.27 12.77
CA THR A 268 -8.81 -15.58 13.63
C THR A 268 -9.30 -15.40 15.07
N GLY A 269 -10.61 -15.36 15.28
CA GLY A 269 -11.29 -15.05 16.53
C GLY A 269 -11.07 -13.61 17.03
N TYR A 270 -10.74 -12.67 16.15
CA TYR A 270 -10.73 -11.24 16.50
C TYR A 270 -12.12 -10.79 16.99
N ASP A 271 -12.18 -9.75 17.83
CA ASP A 271 -13.47 -9.32 18.39
C ASP A 271 -14.28 -8.61 17.31
N ARG A 272 -13.59 -7.87 16.43
CA ARG A 272 -14.14 -7.13 15.30
C ARG A 272 -13.28 -7.40 14.07
N VAL A 273 -13.90 -7.63 12.93
CA VAL A 273 -13.26 -7.67 11.61
C VAL A 273 -14.07 -6.83 10.65
N MET A 274 -13.39 -6.01 9.84
CA MET A 274 -14.03 -5.05 8.95
C MET A 274 -13.33 -4.99 7.59
N VAL A 275 -14.11 -4.75 6.53
CA VAL A 275 -13.59 -4.36 5.21
C VAL A 275 -13.58 -2.84 5.14
N TYR A 276 -12.41 -2.29 4.92
CA TYR A 276 -12.14 -0.87 4.78
C TYR A 276 -11.78 -0.57 3.32
N LYS A 277 -12.68 0.08 2.58
CA LYS A 277 -12.53 0.36 1.14
C LYS A 277 -11.91 1.74 0.92
N PHE A 278 -10.98 1.84 -0.03
CA PHE A 278 -10.46 3.13 -0.51
C PHE A 278 -11.36 3.76 -1.57
N HIS A 279 -11.58 5.06 -1.43
CA HIS A 279 -12.21 5.90 -2.44
C HIS A 279 -11.16 6.64 -3.30
N GLU A 280 -11.60 7.35 -4.34
CA GLU A 280 -10.71 7.98 -5.33
C GLU A 280 -9.90 9.17 -4.79
N ASP A 281 -10.37 9.75 -3.70
CA ASP A 281 -9.74 10.79 -2.88
C ASP A 281 -8.97 10.20 -1.69
N GLU A 282 -8.69 8.89 -1.74
CA GLU A 282 -7.88 8.11 -0.80
C GLU A 282 -8.39 8.02 0.64
N HIS A 283 -9.48 8.70 1.00
CA HIS A 283 -10.18 8.38 2.23
C HIS A 283 -10.74 6.96 2.15
N GLY A 284 -10.99 6.35 3.30
CA GLY A 284 -11.61 5.03 3.32
C GLY A 284 -12.81 4.93 4.24
N GLU A 285 -13.64 3.96 3.90
CA GLU A 285 -14.95 3.72 4.49
C GLU A 285 -15.05 2.26 4.95
N VAL A 286 -15.67 2.05 6.11
CA VAL A 286 -16.01 0.71 6.57
C VAL A 286 -17.29 0.24 5.84
N VAL A 287 -17.13 -0.66 4.86
CA VAL A 287 -18.23 -1.13 3.98
C VAL A 287 -18.89 -2.42 4.46
N ALA A 288 -18.18 -3.21 5.28
CA ALA A 288 -18.69 -4.43 5.91
C ALA A 288 -18.01 -4.63 7.27
N GLU A 289 -18.72 -5.24 8.21
CA GLU A 289 -18.22 -5.45 9.58
C GLU A 289 -18.88 -6.68 10.23
N SER A 290 -18.05 -7.52 10.86
CA SER A 290 -18.48 -8.57 11.78
C SER A 290 -17.84 -8.31 13.15
N LYS A 291 -18.66 -8.18 14.19
CA LYS A 291 -18.20 -7.78 15.53
C LYS A 291 -18.85 -8.59 16.66
N ARG A 292 -18.20 -8.58 17.82
CA ARG A 292 -18.81 -9.02 19.08
C ARG A 292 -20.02 -8.12 19.39
N PRO A 293 -21.16 -8.67 19.87
CA PRO A 293 -22.41 -7.91 19.99
C PRO A 293 -22.33 -6.66 20.88
N ASP A 294 -21.50 -6.70 21.92
CA ASP A 294 -21.31 -5.65 22.93
C ASP A 294 -20.46 -4.46 22.47
N LEU A 295 -19.78 -4.56 21.32
CA LEU A 295 -18.94 -3.47 20.81
C LEU A 295 -19.74 -2.48 19.95
N GLU A 296 -19.44 -1.19 20.02
CA GLU A 296 -20.06 -0.16 19.15
C GLU A 296 -19.74 -0.42 17.67
N PRO A 297 -20.69 -0.31 16.73
CA PRO A 297 -20.45 -0.55 15.31
C PRO A 297 -19.59 0.55 14.66
N TYR A 298 -18.71 0.17 13.73
CA TYR A 298 -17.93 1.11 12.90
C TYR A 298 -18.40 1.18 11.45
N ILE A 299 -19.38 0.36 11.05
CA ILE A 299 -19.97 0.36 9.72
C ILE A 299 -20.41 1.77 9.26
N GLY A 300 -20.05 2.15 8.03
CA GLY A 300 -20.39 3.45 7.43
C GLY A 300 -19.54 4.64 7.90
N LEU A 301 -18.58 4.43 8.81
CA LEU A 301 -17.66 5.50 9.21
C LEU A 301 -16.59 5.73 8.14
N HIS A 302 -16.40 7.01 7.78
CA HIS A 302 -15.35 7.46 6.89
C HIS A 302 -14.15 7.97 7.71
N TYR A 303 -12.95 7.56 7.30
CA TYR A 303 -11.69 7.98 7.92
C TYR A 303 -10.78 8.54 6.85
N GLN A 304 -10.15 9.67 7.14
CA GLN A 304 -9.06 10.20 6.31
C GLN A 304 -7.86 9.28 6.45
N HIS A 305 -7.25 8.90 5.31
CA HIS A 305 -6.22 7.90 5.32
C HIS A 305 -4.85 8.50 5.67
N GLY A 306 -4.01 7.64 6.25
CA GLY A 306 -2.71 7.99 6.86
C GLY A 306 -1.61 6.98 6.53
N TYR A 307 -1.71 6.27 5.40
CA TYR A 307 -0.77 5.20 5.06
C TYR A 307 -0.06 5.47 3.74
N SER A 308 1.26 5.48 3.83
CA SER A 308 2.20 5.67 2.74
C SER A 308 2.59 4.35 2.04
N THR A 309 2.36 4.21 0.74
CA THR A 309 2.94 3.15 -0.12
C THR A 309 4.24 3.65 -0.77
N GLY A 310 5.42 3.31 -0.27
CA GLY A 310 6.66 4.08 -0.49
C GLY A 310 7.33 4.06 -1.89
N PHE A 311 8.13 5.12 -2.13
CA PHE A 311 9.23 5.19 -3.11
C PHE A 311 10.54 4.60 -2.54
N LYS A 312 11.43 4.14 -3.43
CA LYS A 312 12.81 3.68 -3.13
C LYS A 312 13.82 4.72 -3.64
N ASP A 313 14.85 4.99 -2.85
CA ASP A 313 16.15 5.40 -3.37
C ASP A 313 17.31 4.84 -2.52
N GLU A 314 18.40 4.50 -3.18
CA GLU A 314 19.61 3.85 -2.65
C GLU A 314 20.66 4.89 -2.28
N ALA A 315 21.19 4.83 -1.05
CA ALA A 315 22.64 4.81 -0.75
C ALA A 315 22.93 5.15 0.73
N LEU A 316 24.02 4.53 1.24
CA LEU A 316 24.82 4.82 2.46
C LEU A 316 24.34 4.26 3.81
N MET A 317 25.13 3.36 4.43
CA MET A 317 25.02 2.80 5.81
C MET A 317 23.82 3.28 6.67
N GLN A 318 22.68 2.62 6.49
CA GLN A 318 21.40 2.90 7.16
C GLN A 318 20.98 1.71 8.04
N PRO A 319 20.07 1.87 9.02
CA PRO A 319 19.49 0.74 9.75
C PRO A 319 18.84 -0.27 8.79
N LEU A 320 18.74 -1.54 9.18
CA LEU A 320 18.22 -2.60 8.29
C LEU A 320 16.82 -2.31 7.78
N CYS A 321 16.54 -2.70 6.53
CA CYS A 321 15.19 -2.62 5.95
C CYS A 321 14.31 -3.72 6.58
N LEU A 322 13.27 -3.34 7.31
CA LEU A 322 12.35 -4.24 8.00
C LEU A 322 10.97 -4.32 7.33
N VAL A 323 10.82 -3.81 6.10
CA VAL A 323 9.52 -3.77 5.40
C VAL A 323 8.86 -5.14 5.29
N GLY A 324 9.66 -6.18 5.05
CA GLY A 324 9.20 -7.56 4.96
C GLY A 324 9.05 -8.30 6.30
N SER A 325 9.56 -7.75 7.41
CA SER A 325 9.55 -8.44 8.70
C SER A 325 8.14 -8.51 9.29
N THR A 326 7.73 -9.71 9.73
CA THR A 326 6.45 -9.93 10.43
C THR A 326 6.47 -9.34 11.83
N LEU A 327 7.66 -9.11 12.38
CA LEU A 327 7.90 -8.58 13.72
C LEU A 327 8.10 -7.07 13.73
N ARG A 328 8.05 -6.37 12.58
CA ARG A 328 8.25 -4.92 12.55
C ARG A 328 7.32 -4.21 13.54
N ALA A 329 7.87 -3.33 14.37
CA ALA A 329 7.07 -2.55 15.31
C ALA A 329 6.21 -1.52 14.56
N PRO A 330 4.96 -1.27 15.00
CA PRO A 330 4.18 -0.17 14.49
C PRO A 330 4.84 1.17 14.85
N HIS A 331 4.62 2.17 14.02
CA HIS A 331 5.04 3.53 14.35
C HIS A 331 4.27 4.06 15.57
N GLY A 332 4.91 4.90 16.39
CA GLY A 332 4.35 5.39 17.67
C GLY A 332 3.00 6.08 17.52
N CYS A 333 2.80 6.89 16.47
CA CYS A 333 1.51 7.53 16.22
C CYS A 333 0.38 6.51 15.98
N HIS A 334 0.67 5.41 15.27
CA HIS A 334 -0.30 4.35 15.02
C HIS A 334 -0.58 3.54 16.29
N ALA A 335 0.44 3.28 17.12
CA ALA A 335 0.26 2.62 18.41
C ALA A 335 -0.67 3.44 19.34
N GLN A 336 -0.49 4.76 19.40
CA GLN A 336 -1.37 5.64 20.17
C GLN A 336 -2.79 5.70 19.57
N TYR A 337 -2.90 5.72 18.23
CA TYR A 337 -4.19 5.66 17.54
C TYR A 337 -4.98 4.39 17.90
N MET A 338 -4.33 3.22 17.89
CA MET A 338 -4.97 1.97 18.32
C MET A 338 -5.42 2.02 19.79
N ALA A 339 -4.57 2.54 20.68
CA ALA A 339 -4.90 2.71 22.09
C ALA A 339 -6.13 3.61 22.29
N ASN A 340 -6.22 4.72 21.54
CA ASN A 340 -7.35 5.64 21.57
C ASN A 340 -8.65 4.99 21.06
N MET A 341 -8.56 4.06 20.10
CA MET A 341 -9.70 3.27 19.62
C MET A 341 -10.07 2.09 20.55
N GLY A 342 -9.30 1.84 21.62
CA GLY A 342 -9.51 0.69 22.50
C GLY A 342 -9.12 -0.65 21.86
N SER A 343 -8.32 -0.64 20.79
CA SER A 343 -7.80 -1.84 20.14
C SER A 343 -6.39 -2.14 20.66
N ILE A 344 -6.22 -3.27 21.34
CA ILE A 344 -4.92 -3.69 21.90
C ILE A 344 -4.12 -4.54 20.90
N ALA A 345 -4.80 -5.34 20.09
CA ALA A 345 -4.19 -6.12 19.02
C ALA A 345 -4.92 -5.86 17.69
N SER A 346 -4.14 -5.87 16.61
CA SER A 346 -4.65 -5.64 15.26
C SER A 346 -4.03 -6.62 14.26
N LEU A 347 -4.81 -7.00 13.25
CA LEU A 347 -4.35 -7.69 12.04
C LEU A 347 -4.84 -6.89 10.84
N THR A 348 -3.98 -6.63 9.87
CA THR A 348 -4.35 -5.93 8.64
C THR A 348 -3.91 -6.75 7.44
N LEU A 349 -4.86 -7.02 6.53
CA LEU A 349 -4.64 -7.78 5.31
C LEU A 349 -5.00 -6.90 4.12
N ALA A 350 -4.11 -6.80 3.13
CA ALA A 350 -4.36 -5.99 1.95
C ALA A 350 -5.28 -6.70 0.94
N VAL A 351 -6.20 -5.93 0.34
CA VAL A 351 -7.06 -6.40 -0.75
C VAL A 351 -6.57 -5.75 -2.03
N ILE A 352 -5.97 -6.56 -2.89
CA ILE A 352 -5.39 -6.12 -4.15
C ILE A 352 -6.28 -6.56 -5.30
N ILE A 353 -6.54 -5.66 -6.23
CA ILE A 353 -7.24 -5.93 -7.50
C ILE A 353 -6.32 -5.60 -8.68
N ASN A 354 -6.69 -6.05 -9.87
CA ASN A 354 -6.05 -5.59 -11.08
C ASN A 354 -6.45 -4.13 -11.33
N GLY A 355 -5.46 -3.29 -11.62
CA GLY A 355 -5.64 -1.90 -12.04
C GLY A 355 -6.14 -1.83 -13.48
N ASN A 356 -6.77 -0.71 -13.80
CA ASN A 356 -7.27 -0.44 -15.14
C ASN A 356 -6.12 0.08 -16.03
N ASP A 357 -6.09 -0.35 -17.29
CA ASP A 357 -5.07 0.05 -18.29
C ASP A 357 -5.03 1.56 -18.59
N GLU A 358 -5.98 2.34 -18.07
CA GLU A 358 -6.06 3.79 -18.25
C GLU A 358 -5.04 4.56 -17.39
N ASP A 359 -4.58 3.98 -16.28
CA ASP A 359 -3.52 4.53 -15.43
C ASP A 359 -2.14 4.11 -15.93
N GLY A 360 -1.78 4.62 -17.12
CA GLY A 360 -0.44 4.71 -17.71
C GLY A 360 0.67 3.75 -17.22
N VAL A 361 0.84 2.62 -17.93
CA VAL A 361 2.05 2.21 -18.69
C VAL A 361 1.58 0.96 -19.46
N ARG A 362 1.46 1.06 -20.79
CA ARG A 362 1.06 -0.07 -21.66
C ARG A 362 1.96 -1.28 -21.38
N GLY A 363 1.39 -2.35 -20.82
CA GLY A 363 2.02 -3.67 -20.79
C GLY A 363 2.43 -4.24 -19.42
N ARG A 364 2.07 -3.62 -18.30
CA ARG A 364 2.11 -4.29 -16.99
C ARG A 364 0.72 -4.27 -16.37
N ASN A 365 0.18 -5.44 -16.03
CA ASN A 365 -0.95 -5.56 -15.10
C ASN A 365 -0.59 -4.75 -13.84
N SER A 366 -1.04 -3.50 -13.75
CA SER A 366 -0.81 -2.70 -12.55
C SER A 366 -1.67 -3.33 -11.46
N MET A 367 -1.10 -3.63 -10.31
CA MET A 367 -1.88 -4.06 -9.16
C MET A 367 -2.29 -2.82 -8.38
N ARG A 368 -3.55 -2.74 -7.97
CA ARG A 368 -4.10 -1.62 -7.19
C ARG A 368 -4.55 -2.10 -5.82
N LEU A 369 -4.19 -1.35 -4.78
CA LEU A 369 -4.76 -1.53 -3.44
C LEU A 369 -6.20 -1.00 -3.43
N TRP A 370 -7.17 -1.91 -3.33
CA TRP A 370 -8.60 -1.55 -3.29
C TRP A 370 -9.08 -1.22 -1.87
N GLY A 371 -8.52 -1.93 -0.89
CA GLY A 371 -8.95 -1.81 0.50
C GLY A 371 -8.12 -2.69 1.43
N LEU A 372 -8.54 -2.73 2.69
CA LEU A 372 -7.95 -3.52 3.76
C LEU A 372 -9.03 -4.35 4.44
N VAL A 373 -8.69 -5.57 4.86
CA VAL A 373 -9.44 -6.30 5.88
C VAL A 373 -8.70 -6.14 7.21
N VAL A 374 -9.36 -5.53 8.18
CA VAL A 374 -8.76 -5.14 9.47
C VAL A 374 -9.46 -5.88 10.60
N GLY A 375 -8.71 -6.59 11.43
CA GLY A 375 -9.18 -7.22 12.65
C GLY A 375 -8.73 -6.44 13.88
N HIS A 376 -9.62 -6.17 14.82
CA HIS A 376 -9.33 -5.53 16.11
C HIS A 376 -9.69 -6.46 17.28
N HIS A 377 -8.83 -6.49 18.30
CA HIS A 377 -9.08 -7.21 19.54
C HIS A 377 -8.95 -6.27 20.74
N THR A 378 -9.81 -6.50 21.73
CA THR A 378 -9.83 -5.76 23.00
C THR A 378 -8.78 -6.24 23.99
N SER A 379 -8.11 -7.36 23.70
CA SER A 379 -7.02 -7.93 24.50
C SER A 379 -5.82 -8.29 23.62
N ALA A 380 -4.66 -8.57 24.23
CA ALA A 380 -3.50 -9.03 23.49
C ALA A 380 -3.82 -10.36 22.77
N ARG A 381 -3.63 -10.39 21.45
CA ARG A 381 -3.90 -11.57 20.62
C ARG A 381 -2.75 -11.81 19.67
N TYR A 382 -2.30 -13.06 19.64
CA TYR A 382 -1.26 -13.52 18.73
C TYR A 382 -1.83 -14.62 17.84
N ILE A 383 -1.75 -14.40 16.52
CA ILE A 383 -2.20 -15.34 15.51
C ILE A 383 -0.97 -16.01 14.90
N PRO A 384 -0.83 -17.35 14.95
CA PRO A 384 0.34 -18.04 14.37
C PRO A 384 0.49 -17.80 12.87
N PHE A 385 1.74 -17.81 12.37
CA PHE A 385 2.03 -17.61 10.95
C PHE A 385 1.19 -18.47 9.98
N PRO A 386 1.00 -19.79 10.20
CA PRO A 386 0.19 -20.60 9.29
C PRO A 386 -1.24 -20.09 9.09
N LEU A 387 -1.85 -19.52 10.13
CA LEU A 387 -3.19 -18.96 10.08
C LEU A 387 -3.19 -17.59 9.38
N ARG A 388 -2.14 -16.77 9.55
CA ARG A 388 -1.97 -15.52 8.79
C ARG A 388 -1.79 -15.78 7.30
N TYR A 389 -1.01 -16.79 6.95
CA TYR A 389 -0.78 -17.21 5.55
C TYR A 389 -2.06 -17.79 4.92
N ALA A 390 -2.84 -18.54 5.68
CA ALA A 390 -4.19 -18.96 5.28
C ALA A 390 -5.12 -17.78 4.98
N CYS A 391 -5.10 -16.74 5.81
CA CYS A 391 -5.88 -15.52 5.57
C CYS A 391 -5.39 -14.75 4.34
N GLU A 392 -4.09 -14.76 4.06
CA GLU A 392 -3.52 -14.16 2.83
C GLU A 392 -4.08 -14.82 1.57
N PHE A 393 -4.13 -16.16 1.51
CA PHE A 393 -4.78 -16.86 0.39
C PHE A 393 -6.28 -16.52 0.27
N LEU A 394 -6.98 -16.40 1.39
CA LEU A 394 -8.37 -15.95 1.38
C LEU A 394 -8.50 -14.53 0.81
N MET A 395 -7.56 -13.62 1.12
CA MET A 395 -7.57 -12.27 0.54
C MET A 395 -7.27 -12.26 -0.95
N GLN A 396 -6.40 -13.14 -1.43
CA GLN A 396 -6.16 -13.29 -2.87
C GLN A 396 -7.42 -13.78 -3.59
N ALA A 397 -8.11 -14.78 -3.04
CA ALA A 397 -9.39 -15.25 -3.57
C ALA A 397 -10.47 -14.16 -3.53
N PHE A 398 -10.53 -13.40 -2.44
CA PHE A 398 -11.43 -12.26 -2.30
C PHE A 398 -11.14 -11.15 -3.31
N GLY A 399 -9.88 -10.75 -3.47
CA GLY A 399 -9.48 -9.75 -4.46
C GLY A 399 -9.79 -10.17 -5.89
N LEU A 400 -9.62 -11.45 -6.23
CA LEU A 400 -9.97 -11.98 -7.54
C LEU A 400 -11.49 -11.97 -7.78
N GLN A 401 -12.28 -12.46 -6.83
CA GLN A 401 -13.74 -12.46 -6.94
C GLN A 401 -14.28 -11.03 -7.03
N LEU A 402 -13.76 -10.13 -6.19
CA LEU A 402 -14.11 -8.72 -6.21
C LEU A 402 -13.78 -8.07 -7.57
N ASN A 403 -12.62 -8.37 -8.14
CA ASN A 403 -12.26 -7.87 -9.46
C ASN A 403 -13.24 -8.36 -10.55
N MET A 404 -13.66 -9.63 -10.48
CA MET A 404 -14.68 -10.17 -11.40
C MET A 404 -16.02 -9.42 -11.25
N GLU A 405 -16.47 -9.16 -10.02
CA GLU A 405 -17.69 -8.39 -9.75
C GLU A 405 -17.62 -6.96 -10.28
N LEU A 406 -16.49 -6.28 -10.06
CA LEU A 406 -16.28 -4.92 -10.56
C LEU A 406 -16.29 -4.87 -12.09
N GLN A 407 -15.65 -5.84 -12.74
CA GLN A 407 -15.65 -5.94 -14.21
C GLN A 407 -17.05 -6.23 -14.75
N LEU A 408 -17.80 -7.14 -14.13
CA LEU A 408 -19.17 -7.46 -14.51
C LEU A 408 -20.10 -6.25 -14.34
N ALA A 409 -19.98 -5.52 -13.22
CA ALA A 409 -20.74 -4.29 -12.99
C ALA A 409 -20.44 -3.23 -14.06
N SER A 410 -19.16 -3.06 -14.42
CA SER A 410 -18.74 -2.14 -15.48
C SER A 410 -19.30 -2.54 -16.84
N GLN A 411 -19.23 -3.82 -17.21
CA GLN A 411 -19.77 -4.33 -18.47
C GLN A 411 -21.30 -4.20 -18.56
N LEU A 412 -22.01 -4.45 -17.47
CA LEU A 412 -23.46 -4.27 -17.41
C LEU A 412 -23.84 -2.79 -17.58
N LEU A 413 -23.10 -1.89 -16.95
CA LEU A 413 -23.29 -0.45 -17.11
C LEU A 413 -23.02 -0.01 -18.55
N GLU A 414 -21.90 -0.44 -19.15
CA GLU A 414 -21.55 -0.10 -20.54
C GLU A 414 -22.61 -0.63 -21.52
N LYS A 415 -23.03 -1.88 -21.35
CA LYS A 415 -24.11 -2.47 -22.17
C LYS A 415 -25.42 -1.71 -22.01
N HIS A 416 -25.77 -1.28 -20.79
CA HIS A 416 -26.96 -0.48 -20.54
C HIS A 416 -26.87 0.87 -21.26
N VAL A 417 -25.75 1.58 -21.11
CA VAL A 417 -25.48 2.86 -21.77
C VAL A 417 -25.57 2.72 -23.29
N LEU A 418 -24.90 1.74 -23.90
CA LEU A 418 -24.93 1.49 -25.35
C LEU A 418 -26.34 1.19 -25.87
N ARG A 419 -27.10 0.38 -25.12
CA ARG A 419 -28.49 0.05 -25.47
C ARG A 419 -29.37 1.29 -25.42
N THR A 420 -29.26 2.10 -24.35
CA THR A 420 -30.03 3.33 -24.20
C THR A 420 -29.63 4.36 -25.27
N GLN A 421 -28.34 4.54 -25.56
CA GLN A 421 -27.87 5.42 -26.64
C GLN A 421 -28.42 5.00 -28.01
N THR A 422 -28.37 3.70 -28.34
CA THR A 422 -28.89 3.19 -29.62
C THR A 422 -30.39 3.47 -29.77
N LEU A 423 -31.16 3.28 -28.70
CA LEU A 423 -32.60 3.56 -28.70
C LEU A 423 -32.89 5.06 -28.85
N LEU A 424 -32.16 5.92 -28.14
CA LEU A 424 -32.32 7.37 -28.24
C LEU A 424 -31.92 7.89 -29.63
N CYS A 425 -30.87 7.34 -30.24
CA CYS A 425 -30.48 7.66 -31.62
C CYS A 425 -31.55 7.20 -32.63
N ASP A 426 -32.14 6.02 -32.46
CA ASP A 426 -33.24 5.56 -33.33
C ASP A 426 -34.47 6.47 -33.22
N MET A 427 -34.82 6.90 -32.00
CA MET A 427 -35.91 7.84 -31.75
C MET A 427 -35.64 9.22 -32.37
N LEU A 428 -34.40 9.71 -32.33
CA LEU A 428 -34.01 10.95 -33.00
C LEU A 428 -34.14 10.89 -34.53
N LEU A 429 -33.91 9.71 -35.12
CA LEU A 429 -33.89 9.53 -36.57
C LEU A 429 -35.27 9.18 -37.14
N ARG A 430 -36.12 8.48 -36.37
CA ARG A 430 -37.42 7.98 -36.83
C ARG A 430 -38.60 8.83 -36.36
N ASP A 431 -38.51 9.44 -35.18
CA ASP A 431 -39.57 10.23 -34.56
C ASP A 431 -39.17 11.72 -34.42
N SER A 432 -40.08 12.54 -33.87
CA SER A 432 -39.76 13.92 -33.48
C SER A 432 -38.70 13.96 -32.37
N PRO A 433 -37.77 14.95 -32.34
CA PRO A 433 -36.76 15.10 -31.28
C PRO A 433 -37.33 15.13 -29.86
N THR A 434 -38.62 15.46 -29.71
CA THR A 434 -39.37 15.41 -28.45
C THR A 434 -39.42 14.00 -27.84
N GLY A 435 -39.27 12.94 -28.66
CA GLY A 435 -39.28 11.54 -28.25
C GLY A 435 -38.32 11.26 -27.09
N ILE A 436 -37.13 11.87 -27.10
CA ILE A 436 -36.09 11.71 -26.06
C ILE A 436 -36.60 12.03 -24.64
N VAL A 437 -37.59 12.91 -24.54
CA VAL A 437 -38.14 13.40 -23.28
C VAL A 437 -39.54 12.85 -23.02
N THR A 438 -40.29 12.51 -24.08
CA THR A 438 -41.69 12.08 -23.96
C THR A 438 -41.88 10.56 -23.92
N GLN A 439 -40.90 9.77 -24.34
CA GLN A 439 -40.98 8.30 -24.41
C GLN A 439 -39.94 7.63 -23.50
N SER A 440 -40.09 6.32 -23.32
CA SER A 440 -39.20 5.47 -22.51
C SER A 440 -38.46 4.47 -23.41
N PRO A 441 -37.12 4.34 -23.31
CA PRO A 441 -36.22 5.06 -22.39
C PRO A 441 -36.03 6.54 -22.78
N SER A 442 -35.88 7.38 -21.76
CA SER A 442 -35.67 8.83 -21.86
C SER A 442 -34.19 9.19 -21.67
N ILE A 443 -33.83 10.46 -21.88
CA ILE A 443 -32.48 10.96 -21.57
C ILE A 443 -32.07 10.78 -20.11
N MET A 444 -33.04 10.76 -19.18
CA MET A 444 -32.79 10.53 -17.76
C MET A 444 -32.43 9.06 -17.46
N ASP A 445 -32.77 8.12 -18.35
CA ASP A 445 -32.33 6.73 -18.23
C ASP A 445 -30.89 6.53 -18.71
N LEU A 446 -30.36 7.49 -19.49
CA LEU A 446 -28.96 7.49 -19.93
C LEU A 446 -28.04 8.14 -18.89
N LEU A 447 -28.51 9.20 -18.23
CA LEU A 447 -27.74 10.02 -17.30
C LEU A 447 -28.38 10.01 -15.92
N LYS A 448 -27.58 9.71 -14.87
CA LYS A 448 -28.03 9.90 -13.49
C LYS A 448 -28.24 11.39 -13.20
N CYS A 449 -29.48 11.85 -13.30
CA CYS A 449 -29.87 13.23 -13.04
C CYS A 449 -31.29 13.28 -12.45
N ASP A 450 -31.60 14.35 -11.72
CA ASP A 450 -32.92 14.56 -11.10
C ASP A 450 -33.96 15.12 -12.08
N GLY A 451 -33.48 15.69 -13.20
CA GLY A 451 -34.33 16.20 -14.27
C GLY A 451 -33.54 16.54 -15.53
N ALA A 452 -34.24 16.53 -16.65
CA ALA A 452 -33.74 16.91 -17.96
C ALA A 452 -34.77 17.73 -18.72
N ALA A 453 -34.34 18.64 -19.58
CA ALA A 453 -35.26 19.40 -20.41
C ALA A 453 -34.73 19.56 -21.84
N LEU A 454 -35.63 19.43 -22.81
CA LEU A 454 -35.37 19.70 -24.22
C LEU A 454 -36.02 21.03 -24.62
N TYR A 455 -35.21 21.95 -25.12
CA TYR A 455 -35.69 23.18 -25.74
C TYR A 455 -35.51 23.08 -27.26
N TYR A 456 -36.60 22.92 -28.00
CA TYR A 456 -36.57 22.70 -29.45
C TYR A 456 -37.67 23.51 -30.14
N GLN A 457 -37.31 24.26 -31.19
CA GLN A 457 -38.24 25.11 -31.97
C GLN A 457 -39.11 26.05 -31.11
N GLY A 458 -38.52 26.63 -30.06
CA GLY A 458 -39.22 27.57 -29.17
C GLY A 458 -40.10 26.91 -28.12
N ASN A 459 -40.25 25.58 -28.14
CA ASN A 459 -41.01 24.80 -27.17
C ASN A 459 -40.10 24.21 -26.10
N TYR A 460 -40.59 24.24 -24.86
CA TYR A 460 -39.91 23.72 -23.68
C TYR A 460 -40.55 22.40 -23.23
N HIS A 461 -39.77 21.33 -23.21
CA HIS A 461 -40.20 19.99 -22.79
C HIS A 461 -39.40 19.57 -21.54
N PRO A 462 -39.95 19.77 -20.33
CA PRO A 462 -39.32 19.33 -19.09
C PRO A 462 -39.63 17.86 -18.75
N LEU A 463 -38.70 17.20 -18.05
CA LEU A 463 -38.84 15.86 -17.48
C LEU A 463 -38.14 15.81 -16.12
N GLY A 464 -38.84 15.34 -15.07
CA GLY A 464 -38.33 15.34 -13.71
C GLY A 464 -38.23 16.73 -13.08
N VAL A 465 -37.29 16.93 -12.16
CA VAL A 465 -37.08 18.18 -11.44
C VAL A 465 -36.30 19.15 -12.32
N THR A 466 -37.00 20.11 -12.92
CA THR A 466 -36.40 21.08 -13.85
C THR A 466 -36.76 22.52 -13.46
N PRO A 467 -35.89 23.50 -13.75
CA PRO A 467 -36.24 24.91 -13.63
C PRO A 467 -37.42 25.29 -14.54
N THR A 468 -38.07 26.41 -14.24
CA THR A 468 -39.13 26.96 -15.12
C THR A 468 -38.55 27.42 -16.46
N GLU A 469 -39.39 27.52 -17.50
CA GLU A 469 -38.95 27.98 -18.82
C GLU A 469 -38.25 29.35 -18.75
N ALA A 470 -38.76 30.27 -17.94
CA ALA A 470 -38.14 31.58 -17.73
C ALA A 470 -36.72 31.46 -17.16
N GLN A 471 -36.50 30.55 -16.20
CA GLN A 471 -35.19 30.29 -15.62
C GLN A 471 -34.24 29.61 -16.61
N ILE A 472 -34.73 28.66 -17.41
CA ILE A 472 -33.95 28.01 -18.47
C ILE A 472 -33.49 29.03 -19.52
N ARG A 473 -34.37 29.96 -19.94
CA ARG A 473 -33.99 31.04 -20.88
C ARG A 473 -32.91 31.94 -20.31
N ILE A 474 -32.93 32.23 -19.01
CA ILE A 474 -31.87 33.00 -18.33
C ILE A 474 -30.55 32.23 -18.36
N LEU A 475 -30.57 30.93 -17.99
CA LEU A 475 -29.39 30.06 -18.01
C LEU A 475 -28.80 29.94 -19.43
N TRP A 476 -29.67 29.73 -20.42
CA TRP A 476 -29.30 29.68 -21.84
C TRP A 476 -28.58 30.97 -22.27
N ASN A 477 -29.18 32.13 -22.04
CA ASN A 477 -28.56 33.42 -22.39
C ASN A 477 -27.23 33.66 -21.65
N GLY A 478 -27.10 33.18 -20.42
CA GLY A 478 -25.85 33.21 -19.65
C GLY A 478 -24.76 32.36 -20.29
N CYS A 479 -25.06 31.10 -20.65
CA CYS A 479 -24.11 30.19 -21.30
C CYS A 479 -23.63 30.71 -22.65
N TRP A 480 -24.54 31.25 -23.49
CA TRP A 480 -24.19 31.79 -24.80
C TRP A 480 -23.29 33.04 -24.69
N ARG A 481 -23.55 33.91 -23.71
CA ARG A 481 -22.66 35.04 -23.40
C ARG A 481 -21.28 34.58 -22.95
N PHE A 482 -21.20 33.50 -22.17
CA PHE A 482 -19.93 32.96 -21.70
C PHE A 482 -19.12 32.27 -22.82
N MET A 483 -19.81 31.61 -23.76
CA MET A 483 -19.19 30.96 -24.93
C MET A 483 -18.91 31.91 -26.11
N GLY A 484 -19.27 33.19 -26.01
CA GLY A 484 -18.96 34.21 -27.01
C GLY A 484 -19.74 34.07 -28.34
N ILE A 485 -20.82 33.30 -28.36
CA ILE A 485 -21.61 33.07 -29.57
C ILE A 485 -22.74 34.11 -29.61
N GLN A 486 -22.71 35.03 -30.58
CA GLN A 486 -23.79 35.99 -30.81
C GLN A 486 -25.03 35.25 -31.36
N GLN A 487 -26.20 35.54 -30.78
CA GLN A 487 -27.49 35.04 -31.28
C GLN A 487 -27.70 35.47 -32.74
N VAL A 488 -28.11 34.53 -33.60
CA VAL A 488 -28.72 34.79 -34.90
C VAL A 488 -30.23 34.77 -34.74
#